data_AF-A0A932Q1I0-F1
#
_entry.id   AF-A0A932Q1I0-F1
#
_cell.length_a   1.000
_cell.length_b   1.000
_cell.length_c   1.000
_cell.angle_alpha   90.00
_cell.angle_beta   90.00
_cell.angle_gamma   90.00
#
_symmetry.space_group_name_H-M   'P 1'
#
loop_
_entity.id
_entity.type
_entity.pdbx_description
1 polymer ?
#
loop_
_entity_poly.entity_id
_entity_poly.type
_entity_poly.pdbx_seq_one_letter_code
_entity_poly.pdbx_strand_id
1 'polypeptide(L)'
;MSVALFIAIGIFAAVAFQTFFTLFHRIFFEGDSWLFLYTDSLIQFYPLPFWFDTSLALVVLTLLQALIIGAIGWRWGRALTKGEK
;
A
#
# COMPACT_ATOMS: atom_id res chain seq x y z
N MET A 1 6.66 -10.33 10.44
CA MET A 1 5.61 -10.87 9.55
C MET A 1 4.92 -9.77 8.74
N SER A 2 4.45 -8.69 9.37
CA SER A 2 3.64 -7.65 8.72
C SER A 2 4.32 -6.96 7.51
N VAL A 3 5.60 -6.61 7.59
CA VAL A 3 6.34 -5.96 6.48
C VAL A 3 6.47 -6.89 5.27
N ALA A 4 6.76 -8.17 5.49
CA ALA A 4 6.90 -9.15 4.41
C ALA A 4 5.57 -9.38 3.67
N LEU A 5 4.47 -9.49 4.42
CA LEU A 5 3.13 -9.58 3.83
C LEU A 5 2.79 -8.33 3.02
N PHE A 6 3.09 -7.15 3.55
CA PHE A 6 2.84 -5.89 2.84
C PHE A 6 3.65 -5.79 1.54
N ILE A 7 4.92 -6.21 1.54
CA ILE A 7 5.74 -6.28 0.32
C ILE A 7 5.11 -7.24 -0.69
N ALA A 8 4.66 -8.42 -0.26
CA ALA A 8 4.02 -9.39 -1.16
C ALA A 8 2.74 -8.83 -1.81
N ILE A 9 1.90 -8.15 -1.02
CA ILE A 9 0.69 -7.47 -1.53
C ILE A 9 1.06 -6.34 -2.49
N GLY A 10 2.10 -5.55 -2.17
CA GLY A 10 2.58 -4.47 -3.04
C GLY A 10 3.10 -4.98 -4.39
N ILE A 11 3.84 -6.09 -4.40
CA ILE A 11 4.29 -6.75 -5.64
C ILE A 11 3.08 -7.27 -6.43
N PHE A 12 2.11 -7.90 -5.75
CA PHE A 12 0.88 -8.36 -6.40
C PHE A 12 0.10 -7.20 -7.05
N ALA A 13 -0.04 -6.07 -6.35
CA ALA A 13 -0.66 -4.86 -6.89
C ALA A 13 0.09 -4.31 -8.10
N ALA A 14 1.43 -4.32 -8.10
CA ALA A 14 2.25 -3.80 -9.19
C ALA A 14 2.21 -4.69 -10.45
N VAL A 15 2.25 -6.01 -10.30
CA VAL A 15 2.37 -6.96 -11.43
C VAL A 15 1.00 -7.38 -11.98
N ALA A 16 -0.02 -7.50 -11.12
CA ALA A 16 -1.34 -8.01 -11.48
C ALA A 16 -2.44 -7.00 -11.09
N PHE A 17 -2.24 -5.73 -11.42
CA PHE A 17 -3.08 -4.63 -10.93
C PHE A 17 -4.58 -4.82 -11.19
N GLN A 18 -4.98 -5.30 -12.37
CA GLN A 18 -6.40 -5.52 -12.67
C GLN A 18 -7.05 -6.50 -11.68
N THR A 19 -6.39 -7.64 -11.44
CA THR A 19 -6.85 -8.64 -10.48
C THR A 19 -6.84 -8.09 -9.06
N PHE A 20 -5.75 -7.42 -8.66
CA PHE A 20 -5.66 -6.75 -7.36
C PHE A 20 -6.80 -5.76 -7.15
N PHE A 21 -7.04 -4.88 -8.12
CA PHE A 21 -8.06 -3.84 -8.06
C PHE A 21 -9.46 -4.45 -7.95
N THR A 22 -9.79 -5.46 -8.76
CA THR A 22 -11.08 -6.15 -8.65
C THR A 22 -11.26 -6.87 -7.32
N LEU A 23 -10.24 -7.58 -6.83
CA LEU A 23 -10.32 -8.27 -5.54
C LEU A 23 -10.47 -7.29 -4.37
N PHE A 24 -9.72 -6.18 -4.40
CA PHE A 24 -9.88 -5.09 -3.45
C PHE A 24 -11.33 -4.62 -3.40
N HIS A 25 -11.92 -4.29 -4.55
CA HIS A 25 -13.30 -3.81 -4.58
C HIS A 25 -14.30 -4.85 -4.11
N ARG A 26 -14.13 -6.12 -4.47
CA ARG A 26 -15.01 -7.21 -3.98
C ARG A 26 -14.96 -7.44 -2.47
N ILE A 27 -13.85 -7.08 -1.82
CA ILE A 27 -13.70 -7.21 -0.37
C ILE A 27 -14.39 -6.04 0.35
N PHE A 28 -14.28 -4.83 -0.21
CA PHE A 28 -14.73 -3.60 0.48
C PHE A 28 -16.08 -3.07 0.02
N PHE A 29 -16.60 -3.53 -1.13
CA PHE A 29 -17.85 -3.05 -1.72
C PHE A 29 -18.82 -4.21 -1.95
N GLU A 30 -20.10 -3.93 -1.79
CA GLU A 30 -21.17 -4.90 -2.01
C GLU A 30 -21.53 -4.98 -3.49
N GLY A 31 -21.55 -6.20 -4.04
CA GLY A 31 -21.91 -6.46 -5.42
C GLY A 31 -21.14 -5.59 -6.42
N ASP A 32 -21.90 -4.83 -7.21
CA ASP A 32 -21.39 -3.98 -8.29
C ASP A 32 -21.35 -2.48 -7.91
N SER A 33 -21.48 -2.15 -6.62
CA SER A 33 -21.49 -0.73 -6.14
C SER A 33 -20.20 0.05 -6.40
N TRP A 34 -19.15 -0.62 -6.89
CA TRP A 34 -17.88 -0.02 -7.28
C TRP A 34 -17.75 0.17 -8.81
N LEU A 35 -18.74 -0.25 -9.60
CA LEU A 35 -18.79 -0.03 -11.04
C LEU A 35 -19.50 1.29 -11.33
N PHE A 36 -18.89 2.12 -12.17
CA PHE A 36 -19.38 3.45 -12.52
C PHE A 36 -19.59 3.58 -14.02
N LEU A 37 -20.54 4.42 -14.40
CA LEU A 37 -20.70 4.83 -15.80
C LEU A 37 -19.58 5.81 -16.17
N TYR A 38 -19.19 5.84 -17.45
CA TYR A 38 -18.17 6.79 -17.94
C TYR A 38 -18.56 8.26 -17.74
N THR A 39 -19.85 8.54 -17.59
CA THR A 39 -20.38 9.88 -17.30
C THR A 39 -20.24 10.29 -15.83
N ASP A 40 -19.94 9.36 -14.93
CA ASP A 40 -19.83 9.65 -13.51
C ASP A 40 -18.54 10.40 -13.22
N SER A 41 -18.64 11.47 -12.42
CA SER A 41 -17.49 12.33 -12.13
C SER A 41 -16.34 11.58 -11.44
N LEU A 42 -16.63 10.52 -10.68
CA LEU A 42 -15.61 9.77 -9.96
C LEU A 42 -14.59 9.12 -10.89
N ILE A 43 -15.03 8.43 -11.94
CA ILE A 43 -14.14 7.78 -12.92
C ILE A 43 -13.44 8.82 -13.82
N GLN A 44 -14.06 9.98 -14.06
CA GLN A 44 -13.44 11.06 -14.81
C GLN A 44 -12.28 11.73 -14.06
N PHE A 45 -12.46 12.00 -12.76
CA PHE A 45 -11.42 12.61 -11.93
C PHE A 45 -10.38 11.60 -11.43
N TYR A 46 -10.79 10.35 -11.20
CA TYR A 46 -9.94 9.28 -10.67
C TYR A 46 -9.95 8.07 -11.60
N PRO A 47 -9.38 8.21 -12.82
CA PRO A 47 -9.32 7.11 -13.78
C PRO A 47 -8.39 6.00 -13.30
N LEU A 48 -8.44 4.84 -13.94
CA LEU A 48 -7.66 3.67 -13.52
C LEU A 48 -6.15 3.91 -13.34
N PRO A 49 -5.45 4.69 -14.19
CA PRO A 49 -4.03 5.01 -13.99
C PRO A 49 -3.75 5.76 -12.68
N PHE A 50 -4.65 6.67 -12.27
CA PHE A 50 -4.51 7.38 -10.99
C PHE A 50 -4.47 6.39 -9.81
N TRP A 51 -5.32 5.37 -9.83
CA TRP A 51 -5.35 4.36 -8.77
C TRP A 51 -4.12 3.46 -8.79
N PHE A 52 -3.57 3.14 -9.96
CA PHE A 52 -2.31 2.40 -10.07
C PHE A 52 -1.16 3.20 -9.44
N ASP A 53 -0.98 4.44 -9.88
CA ASP A 53 0.09 5.32 -9.40
C ASP A 53 -0.02 5.58 -7.90
N THR A 54 -1.23 5.86 -7.42
CA THR A 54 -1.50 6.08 -5.99
C THR A 54 -1.21 4.83 -5.16
N SER A 55 -1.63 3.64 -5.62
CA SER A 55 -1.36 2.38 -4.92
C SER A 55 0.14 2.11 -4.83
N LEU A 56 0.88 2.34 -5.92
CA LEU A 56 2.32 2.17 -5.94
C LEU A 56 3.02 3.17 -5.01
N ALA A 57 2.60 4.44 -5.04
CA ALA A 57 3.12 5.46 -4.15
C ALA A 57 2.90 5.10 -2.67
N LEU A 58 1.71 4.61 -2.31
CA LEU A 58 1.40 4.17 -0.95
C LEU A 58 2.29 3.02 -0.49
N VAL A 59 2.53 2.03 -1.35
CA VAL A 59 3.43 0.91 -1.04
C VAL A 59 4.85 1.42 -0.77
N VAL A 60 5.38 2.25 -1.67
CA VAL A 60 6.75 2.77 -1.57
C VAL A 60 6.93 3.65 -0.33
N LEU A 61 6.03 4.60 -0.12
CA LEU A 61 6.11 5.53 1.02
C LEU A 61 5.98 4.80 2.35
N THR A 62 5.07 3.83 2.45
CA THR A 62 4.88 3.05 3.67
C THR A 62 6.11 2.21 4.00
N LEU A 63 6.71 1.55 3.00
CA LEU A 63 7.94 0.79 3.19
C LEU A 63 9.12 1.69 3.58
N LEU A 64 9.23 2.87 2.98
CA LEU A 64 10.24 3.86 3.34
C LEU A 64 10.08 4.31 4.80
N GLN A 65 8.86 4.63 5.23
CA GLN A 65 8.57 4.98 6.63
C GLN A 65 8.94 3.84 7.59
N ALA A 66 8.58 2.60 7.26
CA ALA A 66 8.91 1.43 8.06
C ALA A 66 10.44 1.26 8.22
N LEU A 67 11.20 1.48 7.15
CA LEU A 67 12.67 1.44 7.19
C LEU A 67 13.25 2.55 8.06
N ILE A 68 12.77 3.78 7.92
CA ILE A 68 13.24 4.93 8.72
C ILE A 68 12.99 4.69 10.21
N ILE A 69 11.76 4.34 10.57
CA ILE A 69 11.38 4.10 11.98
C ILE A 69 12.14 2.90 12.54
N GLY A 70 12.23 1.81 11.77
CA GLY A 70 12.99 0.62 12.17
C GLY A 70 14.47 0.91 12.39
N ALA A 71 15.10 1.71 11.52
CA ALA A 71 16.49 2.11 11.66
C ALA A 71 16.72 2.99 12.91
N ILE A 72 15.84 3.97 13.15
CA ILE A 72 15.91 4.83 14.35
C ILE A 72 15.77 3.97 15.61
N GLY A 73 14.76 3.11 15.67
CA GLY A 73 14.53 2.22 16.82
C GLY A 73 15.71 1.28 17.07
N TRP A 74 16.29 0.71 16.01
CA TRP A 74 17.47 -0.15 16.12
C TRP A 74 18.69 0.60 16.67
N ARG A 75 18.96 1.83 16.17
CA ARG A 75 20.08 2.64 16.68
C ARG A 75 19.89 3.03 18.14
N TRP A 76 18.67 3.41 18.53
CA TRP A 76 18.37 3.80 19.91
C TRP A 76 18.48 2.60 20.87
N GLY A 77 17.93 1.45 20.51
CA GLY A 77 18.06 0.22 21.32
C GLY A 77 19.52 -0.18 21.54
N ARG A 78 20.37 -0.07 20.51
CA ARG A 78 21.81 -0.33 20.68
C ARG A 78 22.51 0.68 21.59
N ALA A 79 22.10 1.95 21.58
CA ALA A 79 22.66 2.96 22.47
C ALA A 79 22.33 2.68 23.95
N LEU A 80 21.10 2.23 24.25
CA LEU A 80 20.68 1.89 25.62
C LEU A 80 21.48 0.69 26.17
N THR A 81 21.58 -0.39 25.39
CA THR A 81 22.33 -1.61 25.80
C THR A 81 23.84 -1.39 25.94
N LYS A 82 24.40 -0.30 25.39
CA LYS A 82 25.82 0.04 25.49
C LYS A 82 26.14 0.88 26.74
N GLY A 83 25.15 1.53 27.34
CA GLY A 83 25.30 2.29 28.58
C GLY A 83 25.09 1.46 29.86
N GLU A 84 24.52 0.25 29.74
CA GLU A 84 24.37 -0.71 30.84
C GLU A 84 25.61 -1.60 31.08
N LYS A 85 26.62 -1.53 30.19
CA LYS A 85 27.92 -2.19 30.37
C LYS A 85 28.99 -1.16 30.73
#